data_AF-A0A1X0I6J7-F1
#
_entry.id   AF-A0A1X0I6J7-F1
#
_cell.length_a   1.000
_cell.length_b   1.000
_cell.length_c   1.000
_cell.angle_alpha   90.00
_cell.angle_beta   90.00
_cell.angle_gamma   90.00
#
_symmetry.space_group_name_H-M   'P 1'
#
loop_
_entity.id
_entity.type
_entity.pdbx_description
1 polymer ?
#
loop_
_entity_poly.entity_id
_entity_poly.type
_entity_poly.pdbx_seq_one_letter_code
_entity_poly.pdbx_strand_id
1 'polypeptide(L)'
;MAASDLRQAKKRVGEERAARFARGRRQRPILLAVNACIEVDNATACRRMRNGTDAMGEGLPYAGTARGLAGLVFDIDHLDLADGVVLRSPAGWTAAAYAAIIEELSKRGYQLLVMVADPEMPWVSQRKAS
;
A
#
# COMPACT_ATOMS: atom_id res chain seq x y z
N MET A 1 -19.46 8.17 -6.55
CA MET A 1 -18.90 6.93 -5.96
C MET A 1 -17.94 7.35 -4.86
N ALA A 2 -18.23 7.08 -3.58
CA ALA A 2 -17.28 7.38 -2.48
C ALA A 2 -17.70 6.72 -1.15
N ALA A 3 -18.97 6.88 -0.75
CA ALA A 3 -19.43 6.40 0.56
C ALA A 3 -19.84 4.91 0.59
N SER A 4 -20.34 4.37 -0.52
CA SER A 4 -20.67 2.94 -0.65
C SER A 4 -19.42 2.07 -0.57
N ASP A 5 -18.37 2.47 -1.27
CA ASP A 5 -17.18 1.67 -1.50
C ASP A 5 -16.34 1.62 -0.22
N LEU A 6 -16.23 2.74 0.49
CA LEU A 6 -15.60 2.79 1.81
C LEU A 6 -16.35 1.92 2.84
N ARG A 7 -17.69 1.97 2.87
CA ARG A 7 -18.48 1.12 3.78
C ARG A 7 -18.29 -0.36 3.44
N GLN A 8 -18.25 -0.70 2.15
CA GLN A 8 -18.01 -2.07 1.72
C GLN A 8 -16.60 -2.54 2.09
N ALA A 9 -15.58 -1.68 1.94
CA ALA A 9 -14.22 -1.98 2.35
C ALA A 9 -14.13 -2.25 3.86
N LYS A 10 -14.69 -1.36 4.69
CA LYS A 10 -14.75 -1.55 6.16
C LYS A 10 -15.46 -2.85 6.54
N LYS A 11 -16.60 -3.15 5.90
CA LYS A 11 -17.34 -4.39 6.13
C LYS A 11 -16.49 -5.63 5.83
N ARG A 12 -15.80 -5.67 4.68
CA ARG A 12 -14.94 -6.79 4.29
C ARG A 12 -13.78 -7.00 5.27
N VAL A 13 -13.15 -5.92 5.75
CA VAL A 13 -12.08 -6.00 6.76
C VAL A 13 -12.62 -6.57 8.07
N GLY A 14 -13.78 -6.10 8.53
CA GLY A 14 -14.44 -6.62 9.73
C GLY A 14 -14.80 -8.11 9.61
N GLU A 15 -15.35 -8.52 8.47
CA GLU A 15 -15.69 -9.92 8.19
C GLU A 15 -14.45 -10.82 8.17
N GLU A 16 -13.36 -10.38 7.53
CA GLU A 16 -12.11 -11.15 7.47
C GLU A 16 -11.48 -11.28 8.87
N ARG A 17 -11.48 -10.21 9.67
CA ARG A 17 -11.02 -10.26 11.08
C ARG A 17 -11.85 -11.24 11.90
N ALA A 18 -13.18 -11.16 11.81
CA ALA A 18 -14.09 -12.06 12.52
C ALA A 18 -13.90 -13.53 12.09
N ALA A 19 -13.77 -13.79 10.79
CA ALA A 19 -13.54 -15.13 10.24
C ALA A 19 -12.20 -15.73 10.71
N ARG A 20 -11.14 -14.91 10.84
CA ARG A 20 -9.85 -15.35 11.38
C ARG A 20 -9.93 -15.70 12.86
N PHE A 21 -10.61 -14.86 13.64
CA PHE A 21 -10.84 -15.11 15.06
C PHE A 21 -11.61 -16.41 15.29
N ALA A 22 -12.70 -16.63 14.56
CA ALA A 22 -13.52 -17.84 14.65
C ALA A 22 -12.76 -19.13 14.32
N ARG A 23 -11.69 -19.05 13.51
CA ARG A 23 -10.86 -20.20 13.14
C ARG A 23 -9.75 -20.51 14.16
N GLY A 24 -9.69 -19.81 15.30
CA GLY A 24 -8.68 -20.00 16.34
C GLY A 24 -7.24 -19.77 15.86
N ARG A 25 -7.06 -19.11 14.70
CA ARG A 25 -5.73 -18.83 14.15
C ARG A 25 -5.16 -17.58 14.82
N ARG A 26 -3.85 -17.60 15.08
CA ARG A 26 -3.08 -16.41 15.50
C ARG A 26 -3.43 -15.26 14.54
N GLN A 27 -3.91 -14.13 15.07
CA GLN A 27 -4.32 -12.99 14.24
C GLN A 27 -3.13 -12.56 13.39
N ARG A 28 -3.23 -12.77 12.07
CA ARG A 28 -2.26 -12.26 11.11
C ARG A 28 -2.70 -10.88 10.67
N PRO A 29 -1.79 -9.90 10.59
CA PRO A 29 -2.13 -8.56 10.13
C PRO A 29 -2.72 -8.61 8.71
N ILE A 30 -3.77 -7.85 8.47
CA ILE A 30 -4.31 -7.52 7.16
C ILE A 30 -3.43 -6.41 6.60
N LEU A 31 -2.63 -6.73 5.57
CA LEU A 31 -1.75 -5.76 4.94
C LEU A 31 -2.34 -5.32 3.60
N LEU A 32 -2.40 -4.01 3.36
CA LEU A 32 -2.76 -3.47 2.05
C LEU A 32 -1.51 -3.27 1.21
N ALA A 33 -1.46 -3.91 0.05
CA ALA A 33 -0.36 -3.72 -0.88
C ALA A 33 -0.62 -2.49 -1.77
N VAL A 34 0.32 -1.55 -1.78
CA VAL A 34 0.26 -0.31 -2.56
C VAL A 34 1.43 -0.30 -3.54
N ASN A 35 1.12 -0.21 -4.82
CA ASN A 35 2.10 -0.05 -5.89
C ASN A 35 2.32 1.46 -6.04
N ALA A 36 3.45 1.97 -5.55
CA ALA A 36 3.69 3.41 -5.43
C ALA A 36 4.77 3.89 -6.40
N CYS A 37 4.37 4.81 -7.27
CA CYS A 37 5.26 5.62 -8.08
C CYS A 37 5.40 7.00 -7.44
N ILE A 38 6.60 7.31 -6.96
CA ILE A 38 6.88 8.55 -6.23
C ILE A 38 7.56 9.56 -7.13
N GLU A 39 6.95 10.74 -7.21
CA GLU A 39 7.43 11.88 -7.96
C GLU A 39 7.93 13.00 -7.05
N VAL A 40 8.82 13.82 -7.60
CA VAL A 40 9.43 14.95 -6.89
C VAL A 40 8.40 16.02 -6.53
N ASP A 41 7.40 16.22 -7.39
CA ASP A 41 6.37 17.24 -7.22
C ASP A 41 5.01 16.79 -7.78
N ASN A 42 3.96 17.51 -7.37
CA ASN A 42 2.59 17.23 -7.79
C ASN A 42 2.37 17.42 -9.29
N ALA A 43 3.08 18.36 -9.94
CA ALA A 43 2.90 18.59 -11.37
C ALA A 43 3.38 17.40 -12.19
N THR A 44 4.51 16.80 -11.80
CA THR A 44 5.10 15.60 -12.39
C THR A 44 4.23 14.38 -12.10
N ALA A 45 3.70 14.25 -10.89
CA ALA A 45 2.70 13.22 -10.57
C ALA A 45 1.45 13.32 -11.46
N CYS A 46 0.87 14.51 -11.58
CA CYS A 46 -0.31 14.72 -12.42
C CYS A 46 -0.03 14.42 -13.90
N ARG A 47 1.15 14.76 -14.42
CA ARG A 47 1.55 14.39 -15.79
C ARG A 47 1.62 12.87 -15.96
N ARG A 48 2.20 12.14 -15.00
CA ARG A 48 2.30 10.68 -15.05
C ARG A 48 0.93 9.99 -15.04
N MET A 49 0.04 10.45 -14.16
CA MET A 49 -1.34 9.95 -14.10
C MET A 49 -2.07 10.16 -15.44
N ARG A 50 -1.93 11.34 -16.06
CA ARG A 50 -2.53 11.62 -17.38
C ARG A 50 -1.98 10.73 -18.49
N ASN A 51 -0.72 10.31 -18.38
CA ASN A 51 -0.05 9.46 -19.35
C ASN A 51 -0.28 7.96 -19.08
N GLY A 52 -1.11 7.59 -18.10
CA GLY A 52 -1.45 6.19 -17.79
C GLY A 52 -0.27 5.35 -17.31
N THR A 53 0.78 5.98 -16.80
CA THR A 53 2.02 5.31 -16.36
C THR A 53 1.95 4.93 -14.88
N ASP A 54 0.82 4.36 -14.47
CA ASP A 54 0.55 3.96 -13.09
C ASP A 54 1.38 2.73 -12.72
N ALA A 55 1.58 2.52 -11.42
CA ALA A 55 2.28 1.37 -10.90
C ALA A 55 1.44 0.09 -11.11
N MET A 56 1.72 -0.64 -12.18
CA MET A 56 1.02 -1.86 -12.60
C MET A 56 1.22 -3.02 -11.62
N GLY A 57 0.22 -3.91 -11.53
CA GLY A 57 0.23 -5.14 -10.72
C GLY A 57 -0.99 -5.30 -9.81
N GLU A 58 -1.14 -6.46 -9.14
CA GLU A 58 -2.14 -6.62 -8.09
C GLU A 58 -1.86 -5.63 -6.95
N GLY A 59 -2.84 -4.87 -6.45
CA GLY A 59 -2.65 -3.88 -5.37
C GLY A 59 -3.23 -2.51 -5.70
N LEU A 60 -3.24 -1.60 -4.73
CA LEU A 60 -3.74 -0.23 -4.93
C LEU A 60 -2.67 0.58 -5.68
N PRO A 61 -2.94 1.10 -6.89
CA PRO A 61 -2.01 1.98 -7.58
C PRO A 61 -1.95 3.35 -6.89
N TYR A 62 -0.75 3.89 -6.75
CA TYR A 62 -0.49 5.22 -6.26
C TYR A 62 0.54 5.91 -7.16
N ALA A 63 0.21 7.10 -7.65
CA ALA A 63 1.14 7.99 -8.35
C ALA A 63 1.04 9.37 -7.70
N GLY A 64 2.13 9.85 -7.12
CA GLY A 64 2.09 11.06 -6.29
C GLY A 64 3.41 11.36 -5.60
N THR A 65 3.37 12.29 -4.65
CA THR A 65 4.54 12.67 -3.84
C THR A 65 4.63 11.82 -2.58
N ALA A 66 5.82 11.74 -1.97
CA ALA A 66 5.98 11.05 -0.68
C ALA A 66 5.03 11.59 0.41
N ARG A 67 4.79 12.90 0.42
CA ARG A 67 3.83 13.55 1.34
C ARG A 67 2.40 13.08 1.09
N GLY A 68 2.00 12.97 -0.17
CA GLY A 68 0.68 12.45 -0.54
C GLY A 68 0.52 10.99 -0.14
N LEU A 69 1.57 10.17 -0.31
CA LEU A 69 1.57 8.77 0.10
C LEU A 69 1.41 8.66 1.63
N ALA A 70 2.13 9.49 2.39
CA ALA A 70 2.03 9.50 3.84
C ALA A 70 0.62 9.90 4.33
N GLY A 71 -0.07 10.80 3.59
CA GLY A 71 -1.49 11.08 3.80
C GLY A 71 -2.40 9.88 3.53
N LEU A 72 -2.18 9.17 2.42
CA LEU A 72 -2.93 7.95 2.10
C LEU A 72 -2.74 6.86 3.18
N VAL A 73 -1.50 6.65 3.63
CA VAL A 73 -1.21 5.69 4.71
C VAL A 73 -1.94 6.07 6.00
N PHE A 74 -1.94 7.37 6.34
CA PHE A 74 -2.70 7.88 7.47
C PHE A 74 -4.19 7.61 7.32
N ASP A 75 -4.78 7.85 6.15
CA ASP A 75 -6.20 7.60 5.92
C ASP A 75 -6.54 6.09 6.03
N ILE A 76 -5.68 5.21 5.52
CA ILE A 76 -5.86 3.75 5.62
C ILE A 76 -5.88 3.29 7.08
N ASP A 77 -4.93 3.78 7.87
CA ASP A 77 -4.78 3.47 9.29
C ASP A 77 -5.96 4.07 10.10
N HIS A 78 -6.24 5.36 9.91
CA HIS A 78 -7.29 6.07 10.63
C HIS A 78 -8.70 5.54 10.32
N LEU A 79 -8.92 5.02 9.10
CA LEU A 79 -10.18 4.40 8.71
C LEU A 79 -10.26 2.91 9.04
N ASP A 80 -9.21 2.34 9.66
CA ASP A 80 -9.11 0.93 10.05
C ASP A 80 -9.31 -0.02 8.84
N LEU A 81 -8.70 0.34 7.71
CA LEU A 81 -8.81 -0.41 6.45
C LEU A 81 -7.74 -1.48 6.29
N ALA A 82 -6.64 -1.38 7.05
CA ALA A 82 -5.58 -2.38 7.12
C ALA A 82 -4.78 -2.20 8.42
N ASP A 83 -4.12 -3.27 8.88
CA ASP A 83 -3.21 -3.25 10.02
C ASP A 83 -1.80 -2.75 9.62
N GLY A 84 -1.58 -2.53 8.32
CA GLY A 84 -0.33 -2.01 7.78
C GLY A 84 -0.35 -1.94 6.25
N VAL A 85 0.66 -1.28 5.69
CA VAL A 85 0.80 -1.09 4.24
C VAL A 85 2.11 -1.70 3.75
N VAL A 86 2.04 -2.48 2.68
CA VAL A 86 3.22 -2.96 1.94
C VAL A 86 3.40 -2.06 0.73
N LEU A 87 4.41 -1.20 0.78
CA LEU A 87 4.75 -0.33 -0.34
C LEU A 87 5.65 -1.08 -1.32
N ARG A 88 5.28 -1.09 -2.59
CA ARG A 88 6.06 -1.71 -3.66
C ARG A 88 6.39 -0.68 -4.73
N SER A 89 7.59 -0.79 -5.28
CA SER A 89 7.97 -0.07 -6.50
C SER A 89 8.25 -1.06 -7.63
N PRO A 90 7.28 -1.31 -8.52
CA PRO A 90 7.51 -2.21 -9.65
C PRO A 90 8.70 -1.81 -10.54
N ALA A 91 9.03 -0.51 -10.59
CA ALA A 91 10.15 0.04 -11.35
C ALA A 91 11.40 0.32 -10.49
N GLY A 92 11.36 0.01 -9.18
CA GLY A 92 12.38 0.45 -8.21
C GLY A 92 12.22 1.92 -7.82
N TRP A 93 12.68 2.27 -6.61
CA TRP A 93 12.77 3.68 -6.20
C TRP A 93 14.22 4.15 -6.25
N THR A 94 14.39 5.42 -6.58
CA THR A 94 15.69 6.08 -6.38
C THR A 94 15.96 6.25 -4.88
N ALA A 95 17.23 6.41 -4.50
CA ALA A 95 17.60 6.69 -3.11
C ALA A 95 16.91 7.96 -2.57
N ALA A 96 16.75 8.98 -3.41
CA ALA A 96 16.05 10.21 -3.06
C ALA A 96 14.55 9.98 -2.80
N ALA A 97 13.87 9.20 -3.67
CA ALA A 97 12.47 8.84 -3.46
C ALA A 97 12.31 8.03 -2.16
N TYR A 98 13.20 7.08 -1.92
CA TYR A 98 13.20 6.28 -0.70
C TYR A 98 13.37 7.12 0.58
N ALA A 99 14.34 8.05 0.58
CA ALA A 99 14.56 8.98 1.68
C ALA A 99 13.33 9.87 1.95
N ALA A 100 12.72 10.40 0.89
CA ALA A 100 11.51 11.23 1.01
C ALA A 100 10.32 10.45 1.61
N ILE A 101 10.13 9.18 1.19
CA ILE A 101 9.10 8.31 1.77
C ILE A 101 9.33 8.11 3.27
N ILE A 102 10.56 7.76 3.67
CA ILE A 102 10.91 7.54 5.08
C ILE A 102 10.66 8.81 5.88
N GLU A 103 11.11 9.96 5.39
CA GLU A 103 10.96 11.24 6.07
C GLU A 103 9.48 11.56 6.33
N GLU A 104 8.63 11.48 5.30
CA GLU A 104 7.20 11.83 5.40
C GLU A 104 6.39 10.85 6.26
N LEU A 105 6.72 9.57 6.23
CA LEU A 105 6.12 8.55 7.11
C LEU A 105 6.57 8.73 8.56
N SER A 106 7.86 8.99 8.79
CA SER A 106 8.42 9.18 10.14
C SER A 106 7.83 10.40 10.83
N LYS A 107 7.56 11.49 10.09
CA LYS A 107 6.83 12.67 10.60
C LYS A 107 5.45 12.34 11.20
N ARG A 108 4.88 11.18 10.85
CA ARG A 108 3.56 10.70 11.31
C ARG A 108 3.65 9.53 12.29
N GLY A 109 4.86 9.17 12.73
CA GLY A 109 5.08 8.06 13.66
C GLY A 109 5.02 6.67 13.01
N TYR A 110 4.93 6.58 11.68
CA TYR A 110 4.99 5.30 10.98
C TYR A 110 6.43 4.81 10.89
N GLN A 111 6.66 3.57 11.32
CA GLN A 111 7.93 2.88 11.12
C GLN A 111 7.89 2.07 9.83
N LEU A 112 8.92 2.23 8.98
CA LEU A 112 9.04 1.45 7.75
C LEU A 112 9.82 0.16 8.05
N LEU A 113 9.16 -0.98 7.85
CA LEU A 113 9.83 -2.30 7.79
C LEU A 113 10.16 -2.61 6.33
N VAL A 114 11.45 -2.75 6.05
CA VAL A 114 11.96 -2.92 4.69
C VAL A 114 12.19 -4.40 4.47
N MET A 115 11.39 -5.00 3.62
CA MET A 115 11.60 -6.37 3.17
C MET A 115 12.28 -6.32 1.81
N VAL A 116 13.58 -6.64 1.78
CA VAL A 116 14.30 -6.83 0.52
C VAL A 116 13.87 -8.18 -0.02
N ALA A 117 13.20 -8.20 -1.17
CA ALA A 117 12.92 -9.46 -1.86
C ALA A 117 14.26 -10.06 -2.30
N ASP A 118 14.51 -11.31 -1.92
CA ASP A 118 15.62 -12.08 -2.44
C ASP A 118 15.42 -12.20 -3.96
N PRO A 119 16.36 -11.71 -4.80
CA PRO A 119 16.25 -11.82 -6.24
C PRO A 119 16.14 -13.28 -6.72
N GLU A 120 16.56 -14.26 -5.91
CA GLU A 120 16.45 -15.70 -6.22
C GLU A 120 15.13 -16.34 -5.74
N MET A 121 14.31 -15.63 -4.95
CA MET A 121 12.95 -16.06 -4.58
C MET A 121 11.91 -15.04 -5.06
N PRO A 122 11.51 -15.08 -6.35
CA PRO A 122 10.34 -14.36 -6.79
C PRO A 122 9.13 -14.84 -5.97
N TRP A 123 8.39 -13.90 -5.40
CA TRP A 123 7.16 -14.17 -4.65
C TRP A 123 6.12 -14.77 -5.59
N VAL A 124 6.18 -16.10 -5.79
CA VAL A 124 5.15 -16.85 -6.51
C VAL A 124 3.93 -16.89 -5.58
N SER A 125 2.95 -16.03 -5.88
CA SER A 125 1.61 -16.20 -5.36
C SER A 125 1.12 -17.58 -5.81
N GLN A 126 1.15 -18.58 -4.92
CA GLN A 126 0.49 -19.84 -5.21
C GLN A 126 -1.01 -19.57 -5.28
N ARG A 127 -1.53 -19.37 -6.49
CA ARG A 127 -2.93 -19.64 -6.79
C ARG A 127 -3.15 -21.12 -6.51
N LYS A 128 -4.03 -21.45 -5.56
CA LYS A 128 -4.71 -22.73 -5.62
C LYS A 128 -5.51 -22.71 -6.93
N ALA A 129 -5.13 -23.56 -7.87
CA ALA A 129 -6.03 -23.97 -8.94
C ALA A 129 -7.28 -24.56 -8.27
N SER A 130 -8.44 -24.01 -8.62
CA SER A 130 -9.72 -24.70 -8.43
C SER A 130 -9.95 -25.64 -9.61
#